data_AF-A0A7J0D5X7-F1
#
_entry.id   AF-A0A7J0D5X7-F1
#
_cell.length_a   1.000
_cell.length_b   1.000
_cell.length_c   1.000
_cell.angle_alpha   90.00
_cell.angle_beta   90.00
_cell.angle_gamma   90.00
#
_symmetry.space_group_name_H-M   'P 1'
#
loop_
_entity.id
_entity.type
_entity.pdbx_description
1 polymer ?
#
loop_
_entity_poly.entity_id
_entity_poly.type
_entity_poly.pdbx_seq_one_letter_code
_entity_poly.pdbx_strand_id
1 'polypeptide(L)'
;MAWRLLMRRSPTRSLTLVGDPAQTSEEAGVGSWEKILDPYVGDRFEHVTLGVNYRTPAEIMELAARVVRERNPSFVAPGSVRSTGEEPWVRDAGADLAGAVAKAVVELTPEEGRLAVIAPRELHEEIAAPLDGVTAGAEPDLTRSVVLLDPRQAKGLEFDHVLVVEPARYGTSDLYVALTRATQRLGIVHREELPPALR
;
A
#
# COMPACT_ATOMS: atom_id res chain seq x y z
N MET A 1 -16.73 -16.56 -4.87
CA MET A 1 -18.07 -16.36 -5.49
C MET A 1 -18.06 -15.39 -6.68
N ALA A 2 -17.34 -14.26 -6.63
CA ALA A 2 -17.31 -13.27 -7.72
C ALA A 2 -16.83 -13.83 -9.08
N TRP A 3 -15.76 -14.64 -9.10
CA TRP A 3 -15.26 -15.28 -10.33
C TRP A 3 -16.32 -16.11 -11.07
N ARG A 4 -17.11 -16.90 -10.33
CA ARG A 4 -18.23 -17.67 -10.90
C ARG A 4 -19.29 -16.77 -11.53
N LEU A 5 -19.55 -15.60 -10.95
CA LEU A 5 -20.47 -14.61 -11.52
C LEU A 5 -19.91 -14.01 -12.82
N LEU A 6 -18.63 -13.61 -12.82
CA LEU A 6 -17.97 -13.07 -14.01
C LEU A 6 -17.97 -14.07 -15.18
N MET A 7 -17.63 -15.33 -14.91
CA MET A 7 -17.59 -16.40 -15.91
C MET A 7 -18.98 -16.76 -16.45
N ARG A 8 -20.04 -16.57 -15.68
CA ARG A 8 -21.43 -16.70 -16.19
C ARG A 8 -21.85 -15.53 -17.09
N ARG A 9 -21.31 -14.32 -16.85
CA ARG A 9 -21.61 -13.12 -17.65
C ARG A 9 -20.77 -13.02 -18.93
N SER A 10 -19.63 -13.70 -19.00
CA SER A 10 -18.83 -13.86 -20.22
C SER A 10 -18.77 -15.33 -20.65
N PRO A 11 -19.78 -15.85 -21.37
CA PRO A 11 -19.84 -17.25 -21.79
C PRO A 11 -18.67 -17.67 -22.69
N THR A 12 -18.16 -16.74 -23.50
CA THR A 12 -16.96 -16.95 -24.34
C THR A 12 -15.67 -16.97 -23.53
N ARG A 13 -15.71 -16.54 -22.26
CA ARG A 13 -14.57 -16.41 -21.35
C ARG A 13 -13.45 -15.52 -21.90
N SER A 14 -13.79 -14.62 -22.82
CA SER A 14 -12.90 -13.57 -23.29
C SER A 14 -12.93 -12.42 -22.29
N LEU A 15 -11.86 -12.30 -21.50
CA LEU A 15 -11.72 -11.33 -20.41
C LEU A 15 -10.27 -10.83 -20.40
N THR A 16 -10.10 -9.52 -20.25
CA THR A 16 -8.80 -8.94 -19.89
C THR A 16 -8.80 -8.69 -18.40
N LEU A 17 -8.00 -9.47 -17.67
CA LEU A 17 -7.87 -9.37 -16.23
C LEU A 17 -6.57 -8.62 -15.90
N VAL A 18 -6.66 -7.66 -14.98
CA VAL A 18 -5.51 -6.86 -14.53
C VAL A 18 -5.49 -6.88 -13.02
N GLY A 19 -4.30 -7.09 -12.45
CA GLY A 19 -4.10 -7.08 -11.02
C GLY A 19 -2.79 -7.72 -10.62
N ASP A 20 -2.41 -7.49 -9.37
CA ASP A 20 -1.25 -8.08 -8.73
C ASP A 20 -1.73 -8.95 -7.55
N PRO A 21 -1.60 -10.29 -7.64
CA PRO A 21 -1.98 -11.17 -6.55
C PRO A 21 -1.28 -10.85 -5.23
N ALA A 22 -0.09 -10.23 -5.24
CA ALA A 22 0.64 -9.83 -4.04
C ALA A 22 -0.02 -8.64 -3.30
N GLN A 23 -0.89 -7.87 -3.96
CA GLN A 23 -1.68 -6.78 -3.37
C GLN A 23 -3.07 -7.23 -2.89
N THR A 24 -3.30 -8.54 -2.77
CA THR A 24 -4.57 -9.09 -2.31
C THR A 24 -4.50 -9.43 -0.83
N SER A 25 -5.20 -8.63 0.00
CA SER A 25 -5.37 -8.87 1.43
C SER A 25 -6.59 -9.73 1.78
N GLU A 26 -7.42 -10.10 0.79
CA GLU A 26 -8.56 -11.01 1.00
C GLU A 26 -8.06 -12.44 1.28
N GLU A 27 -8.56 -13.06 2.36
CA GLU A 27 -8.22 -14.46 2.73
C GLU A 27 -8.54 -15.48 1.62
N ALA A 28 -9.50 -15.15 0.74
CA ALA A 28 -9.86 -15.96 -0.42
C ALA A 28 -8.99 -15.69 -1.68
N GLY A 29 -8.03 -14.77 -1.58
CA GLY A 29 -7.08 -14.45 -2.64
C GLY A 29 -6.09 -15.59 -2.83
N VAL A 30 -6.18 -16.30 -3.95
CA VAL A 30 -5.42 -17.56 -4.15
C VAL A 30 -3.93 -17.34 -4.46
N GLY A 31 -3.44 -16.10 -4.35
CA GLY A 31 -2.03 -15.70 -4.54
C GLY A 31 -1.44 -15.97 -5.92
N SER A 32 -2.22 -16.52 -6.84
CA SER A 32 -1.81 -17.00 -8.16
C SER A 32 -2.99 -16.93 -9.13
N TRP A 33 -2.74 -16.42 -10.32
CA TRP A 33 -3.73 -16.37 -11.41
C TRP A 33 -4.11 -17.77 -11.87
N GLU A 34 -3.15 -18.68 -11.93
CA GLU A 34 -3.33 -20.09 -12.29
C GLU A 34 -4.39 -20.72 -11.38
N LYS A 35 -4.24 -20.60 -10.06
CA LYS A 35 -5.20 -21.17 -9.10
C LYS A 35 -6.58 -20.52 -9.16
N ILE A 36 -6.64 -19.21 -9.44
CA ILE A 36 -7.90 -18.47 -9.59
C ILE A 36 -8.67 -18.95 -10.83
N LEU A 37 -7.97 -19.18 -11.93
CA LEU A 37 -8.54 -19.39 -13.26
C LEU A 37 -8.72 -20.87 -13.63
N ASP A 38 -7.96 -21.78 -13.02
CA ASP A 38 -8.00 -23.22 -13.26
C ASP A 38 -9.43 -23.80 -13.30
N PRO A 39 -10.34 -23.49 -12.34
CA PRO A 39 -11.71 -24.04 -12.34
C PRO A 39 -12.58 -23.58 -13.52
N TYR A 40 -12.18 -22.57 -14.28
CA TYR A 40 -13.02 -21.92 -15.29
C TYR A 40 -12.45 -22.03 -16.70
N VAL A 41 -11.14 -21.89 -16.85
CA VAL A 41 -10.46 -21.90 -18.14
C VAL A 41 -9.34 -22.93 -18.24
N GLY A 42 -8.92 -23.55 -17.13
CA GLY A 42 -7.74 -24.41 -17.09
C GLY A 42 -6.49 -23.60 -17.42
N ASP A 43 -5.68 -24.11 -18.35
CA ASP A 43 -4.48 -23.50 -18.90
C ASP A 43 -4.74 -22.58 -20.11
N ARG A 44 -6.01 -22.37 -20.50
CA ARG A 44 -6.39 -21.57 -21.68
C ARG A 44 -6.37 -20.07 -21.42
N PHE A 45 -5.25 -19.56 -20.92
CA PHE A 45 -4.99 -18.14 -20.75
C PHE A 45 -3.50 -17.87 -20.97
N GLU A 46 -3.19 -16.67 -21.44
CA GLU A 46 -1.82 -16.17 -21.45
C GLU A 46 -1.65 -15.17 -20.31
N HIS A 47 -0.53 -15.29 -19.59
CA HIS A 47 -0.15 -14.36 -18.54
C HIS A 47 1.07 -13.58 -19.00
N VAL A 48 0.91 -12.26 -19.08
CA VAL A 48 2.00 -11.32 -19.34
C VAL A 48 2.20 -10.45 -18.10
N THR A 49 3.42 -10.46 -17.57
CA THR A 49 3.78 -9.65 -16.40
C THR A 49 4.43 -8.34 -16.84
N LEU A 50 3.96 -7.22 -16.28
CA LEU A 50 4.59 -5.91 -16.47
C LEU A 50 5.70 -5.72 -15.46
N GLY A 51 6.95 -5.89 -15.90
CA GLY A 51 8.13 -5.84 -15.03
C GLY A 51 8.70 -4.45 -14.77
N VAL A 52 8.13 -3.38 -15.34
CA VAL A 52 8.65 -2.01 -15.23
C VAL A 52 7.71 -1.16 -14.39
N ASN A 53 8.25 -0.55 -13.34
CA ASN A 53 7.55 0.40 -12.49
C ASN A 53 8.07 1.83 -12.77
N TYR A 54 7.16 2.72 -13.14
CA TYR A 54 7.46 4.13 -13.43
C TYR A 54 6.89 5.10 -12.40
N ARG A 55 6.23 4.59 -11.35
CA ARG A 55 5.47 5.41 -10.37
C ARG A 55 6.16 5.48 -9.03
N THR A 56 6.48 4.33 -8.45
CA THR A 56 7.16 4.25 -7.14
C THR A 56 8.68 4.26 -7.35
N PRO A 57 9.43 5.15 -6.67
CA PRO A 57 10.89 5.20 -6.71
C PRO A 57 11.53 3.87 -6.29
N ALA A 58 12.75 3.63 -6.77
CA ALA A 58 13.52 2.42 -6.51
C ALA A 58 13.75 2.17 -5.01
N GLU A 59 14.05 3.22 -4.26
CA GLU A 59 14.33 3.22 -2.82
C GLU A 59 13.11 2.68 -2.04
N ILE A 60 11.92 3.19 -2.37
CA ILE A 60 10.65 2.76 -1.76
C ILE A 60 10.28 1.35 -2.20
N MET A 61 10.46 1.02 -3.49
CA MET A 61 10.13 -0.30 -4.01
C MET A 61 11.04 -1.39 -3.42
N GLU A 62 12.32 -1.10 -3.19
CA GLU A 62 13.25 -2.01 -2.53
C GLU A 62 12.79 -2.35 -1.11
N LEU A 63 12.46 -1.33 -0.31
CA LEU A 63 11.90 -1.52 1.04
C LEU A 63 10.62 -2.36 1.01
N ALA A 64 9.68 -2.02 0.12
CA ALA A 64 8.40 -2.73 -0.02
C ALA A 64 8.60 -4.20 -0.46
N ALA A 65 9.56 -4.46 -1.35
CA ALA A 65 9.88 -5.81 -1.81
C ALA A 65 10.43 -6.69 -0.67
N ARG A 66 11.20 -6.13 0.27
CA ARG A 66 11.69 -6.87 1.45
C ARG A 66 10.53 -7.42 2.30
N VAL A 67 9.50 -6.61 2.50
CA VAL A 67 8.29 -6.99 3.27
C VAL A 67 7.61 -8.23 2.66
N VAL A 68 7.46 -8.27 1.33
CA VAL A 68 6.85 -9.42 0.66
C VAL A 68 7.78 -10.64 0.69
N ARG A 69 9.09 -10.43 0.50
CA ARG A 69 10.08 -11.52 0.47
C ARG A 69 10.22 -12.25 1.81
N GLU A 70 9.90 -11.62 2.93
CA GLU A 70 9.88 -12.28 4.24
C GLU A 70 8.92 -13.48 4.27
N ARG A 71 7.77 -13.39 3.59
CA ARG A 71 6.81 -14.52 3.45
C ARG A 71 6.94 -15.28 2.14
N ASN A 72 7.40 -14.64 1.08
CA ASN A 72 7.60 -15.24 -0.23
C ASN A 72 8.99 -14.89 -0.79
N PRO A 73 10.04 -15.65 -0.43
CA PRO A 73 11.42 -15.36 -0.84
C PRO A 73 11.63 -15.29 -2.36
N SER A 74 10.77 -15.93 -3.14
CA SER A 74 10.81 -15.93 -4.61
C SER A 74 10.17 -14.69 -5.26
N PHE A 75 9.60 -13.78 -4.46
CA PHE A 75 8.93 -12.59 -4.98
C PHE A 75 9.91 -11.66 -5.73
N VAL A 76 9.57 -11.39 -6.98
CA VAL A 76 10.28 -10.45 -7.86
C VAL A 76 9.40 -9.20 -8.02
N ALA A 77 9.84 -8.10 -7.41
CA ALA A 77 9.19 -6.81 -7.59
C ALA A 77 9.48 -6.24 -9.00
N PRO A 78 8.58 -5.41 -9.55
CA PRO A 78 8.86 -4.71 -10.81
C PRO A 78 10.06 -3.77 -10.63
N GLY A 79 10.91 -3.69 -11.65
CA GLY A 79 12.06 -2.80 -11.67
C GLY A 79 11.63 -1.34 -11.78
N SER A 80 11.92 -0.55 -10.76
CA SER A 80 11.66 0.89 -10.78
C SER A 80 12.67 1.61 -11.67
N VAL A 81 12.17 2.36 -12.66
CA VAL A 81 13.02 3.21 -13.53
C VAL A 81 13.19 4.63 -13.00
N ARG A 82 12.49 4.96 -11.90
CA ARG A 82 12.57 6.24 -11.22
C ARG A 82 13.33 6.08 -9.92
N SER A 83 14.13 7.09 -9.58
CA SER A 83 14.81 7.26 -8.30
C SER A 83 14.65 8.72 -7.90
N THR A 84 14.47 8.96 -6.60
CA THR A 84 14.42 10.32 -6.04
C THR A 84 15.71 10.68 -5.32
N GLY A 85 16.55 9.70 -5.00
CA GLY A 85 17.73 9.88 -4.16
C GLY A 85 17.40 10.10 -2.69
N GLU A 86 16.13 9.94 -2.30
CA GLU A 86 15.61 10.15 -0.95
C GLU A 86 15.24 8.79 -0.35
N GLU A 87 16.00 8.36 0.65
CA GLU A 87 15.75 7.10 1.35
C GLU A 87 14.50 7.19 2.24
N PRO A 88 13.66 6.14 2.31
CA PRO A 88 12.62 6.06 3.30
C PRO A 88 13.20 6.15 4.72
N TRP A 89 12.56 6.94 5.58
CA TRP A 89 12.98 7.08 6.98
C TRP A 89 11.99 6.40 7.92
N VAL A 90 12.49 6.01 9.09
CA VAL A 90 11.71 5.40 10.16
C VAL A 90 11.93 6.15 11.47
N ARG A 91 10.86 6.38 12.24
CA ARG A 91 10.89 7.11 13.50
C ARG A 91 10.07 6.39 14.57
N ASP A 92 10.70 6.18 15.72
CA ASP A 92 10.02 5.74 16.93
C ASP A 92 9.25 6.91 17.54
N ALA A 93 7.95 6.71 17.80
CA ALA A 93 7.06 7.68 18.41
C ALA A 93 7.14 7.72 19.94
N GLY A 94 7.76 6.71 20.56
CA GLY A 94 7.73 6.52 22.01
C GLY A 94 6.30 6.44 22.53
N ALA A 95 5.98 7.26 23.53
CA ALA A 95 4.66 7.27 24.16
C ALA A 95 3.61 8.15 23.46
N ASP A 96 4.03 9.08 22.59
CA ASP A 96 3.15 10.09 21.97
C ASP A 96 3.09 9.89 20.45
N LEU A 97 2.26 8.93 20.02
CA LEU A 97 2.06 8.61 18.61
C LEU A 97 1.46 9.79 17.85
N ALA A 98 0.42 10.41 18.41
CA ALA A 98 -0.27 11.55 17.78
C ALA A 98 0.67 12.73 17.55
N GLY A 99 1.48 13.10 18.54
CA GLY A 99 2.46 14.19 18.42
C GLY A 99 3.59 13.86 17.45
N ALA A 100 4.09 12.62 17.44
CA ALA A 100 5.11 12.18 16.48
C ALA A 100 4.58 12.22 15.03
N VAL A 101 3.34 11.78 14.82
CA VAL A 101 2.66 11.84 13.52
C VAL A 101 2.41 13.29 13.11
N ALA A 102 1.92 14.16 14.02
CA ALA A 102 1.69 15.57 13.71
C ALA A 102 2.97 16.28 13.27
N LYS A 103 4.08 16.05 13.97
CA LYS A 103 5.39 16.57 13.58
C LYS A 103 5.82 16.04 12.20
N ALA A 104 5.68 14.74 11.97
CA ALA A 104 6.01 14.13 10.68
C ALA A 104 5.14 14.68 9.53
N VAL A 105 3.85 14.93 9.78
CA VAL A 105 2.94 15.53 8.79
C VAL A 105 3.42 16.93 8.40
N VAL A 106 3.82 17.77 9.36
CA VAL A 106 4.38 19.10 9.05
C VAL A 106 5.66 19.00 8.22
N GLU A 107 6.56 18.07 8.55
CA GLU A 107 7.83 17.88 7.84
C GLU A 107 7.66 17.28 6.43
N LEU A 108 6.67 16.40 6.27
CA LEU A 108 6.48 15.60 5.06
C LEU A 108 5.38 16.15 4.14
N THR A 109 4.60 17.16 4.55
CA THR A 109 3.62 17.78 3.63
C THR A 109 4.38 18.56 2.55
N PRO A 110 4.19 18.22 1.25
CA PRO A 110 4.86 18.95 0.17
C PRO A 110 4.26 20.35 -0.02
N GLU A 111 5.02 21.28 -0.61
CA GLU A 111 4.51 22.58 -1.04
C GLU A 111 3.43 22.43 -2.12
N GLU A 112 3.62 21.48 -3.04
CA GLU A 112 2.67 21.10 -4.07
C GLU A 112 2.44 19.58 -4.04
N GLY A 113 1.17 19.17 -4.11
CA GLY A 113 0.79 17.75 -4.07
C GLY A 113 0.14 17.35 -2.75
N ARG A 114 0.16 16.05 -2.45
CA ARG A 114 -0.56 15.49 -1.29
C ARG A 114 0.29 14.53 -0.48
N LEU A 115 0.01 14.54 0.82
CA LEU A 115 0.49 13.57 1.79
C LEU A 115 -0.66 12.65 2.20
N ALA A 116 -0.46 11.33 2.06
CA ALA A 116 -1.32 10.36 2.72
C ALA A 116 -0.72 9.91 4.04
N VAL A 117 -1.49 9.98 5.12
CA VAL A 117 -1.22 9.28 6.38
C VAL A 117 -2.00 7.97 6.33
N ILE A 118 -1.29 6.84 6.26
CA ILE A 118 -1.90 5.51 6.21
C ILE A 118 -1.72 4.85 7.58
N ALA A 119 -2.83 4.70 8.29
CA ALA A 119 -2.88 4.22 9.67
C ALA A 119 -3.99 3.17 9.87
N PRO A 120 -3.86 2.25 10.86
CA PRO A 120 -4.96 1.41 11.31
C PRO A 120 -6.18 2.24 11.69
N ARG A 121 -7.37 1.76 11.34
CA ARG A 121 -8.62 2.51 11.47
C ARG A 121 -8.89 2.96 12.90
N GLU A 122 -8.56 2.13 13.87
CA GLU A 122 -8.75 2.40 15.29
C GLU A 122 -7.89 3.55 15.83
N LEU A 123 -6.84 3.96 15.11
CA LEU A 123 -5.96 5.08 15.47
C LEU A 123 -6.34 6.39 14.79
N HIS A 124 -7.34 6.39 13.90
CA HIS A 124 -7.67 7.58 13.11
C HIS A 124 -8.09 8.76 13.98
N GLU A 125 -8.88 8.53 15.03
CA GLU A 125 -9.31 9.58 15.97
C GLU A 125 -8.12 10.18 16.75
N GLU A 126 -7.22 9.32 17.25
CA GLU A 126 -5.99 9.73 17.95
C GLU A 126 -5.10 10.59 17.04
N ILE A 127 -4.91 10.17 15.79
CA ILE A 127 -4.05 10.83 14.81
C ILE A 127 -4.67 12.14 14.29
N ALA A 128 -5.99 12.17 14.08
CA ALA A 128 -6.67 13.36 13.56
C ALA A 128 -6.78 14.47 14.62
N ALA A 129 -6.87 14.13 15.91
CA ALA A 129 -7.05 15.10 16.99
C ALA A 129 -6.07 16.29 16.98
N PRO A 130 -4.74 16.12 16.76
CA PRO A 130 -3.80 17.24 16.66
C PRO A 130 -3.65 17.83 15.25
N LEU A 131 -4.38 17.33 14.24
CA LEU A 131 -4.20 17.70 12.83
C LEU A 131 -5.35 18.58 12.33
N ASP A 132 -5.06 19.85 12.06
CA ASP A 132 -6.04 20.77 11.51
C ASP A 132 -6.52 20.35 10.11
N GLY A 133 -7.83 20.25 9.93
CA GLY A 133 -8.45 19.95 8.63
C GLY A 133 -8.36 18.48 8.19
N VAL A 134 -7.85 17.59 9.04
CA VAL A 134 -7.86 16.15 8.84
C VAL A 134 -9.01 15.55 9.64
N THR A 135 -9.84 14.72 9.00
CA THR A 135 -11.00 14.09 9.66
C THR A 135 -10.84 12.58 9.72
N ALA A 136 -11.17 12.01 10.88
CA ALA A 136 -11.34 10.58 11.03
C ALA A 136 -12.69 10.17 10.41
N GLY A 137 -12.69 9.84 9.11
CA GLY A 137 -13.90 9.63 8.32
C GLY A 137 -13.88 8.32 7.55
N ALA A 138 -15.04 7.67 7.39
CA ALA A 138 -15.16 6.47 6.54
C ALA A 138 -14.94 6.81 5.05
N GLU A 139 -15.22 8.04 4.67
CA GLU A 139 -14.99 8.59 3.34
C GLU A 139 -13.93 9.71 3.45
N PRO A 140 -12.71 9.48 2.97
CA PRO A 140 -11.64 10.47 3.02
C PRO A 140 -11.86 11.56 1.95
N ASP A 141 -11.65 12.82 2.32
CA ASP A 141 -11.66 13.93 1.37
C ASP A 141 -10.32 14.01 0.63
N LEU A 142 -10.26 13.41 -0.56
CA LEU A 142 -9.05 13.38 -1.39
C LEU A 142 -8.67 14.75 -1.98
N THR A 143 -9.46 15.81 -1.76
CA THR A 143 -9.13 17.17 -2.21
C THR A 143 -8.20 17.92 -1.25
N ARG A 144 -7.97 17.35 -0.05
CA ARG A 144 -7.07 17.93 0.96
C ARG A 144 -5.60 17.65 0.66
N SER A 145 -4.73 18.51 1.18
CA SER A 145 -3.27 18.34 1.14
C SER A 145 -2.82 17.14 1.98
N VAL A 146 -3.45 16.92 3.13
CA VAL A 146 -3.20 15.79 4.02
C VAL A 146 -4.46 14.92 4.08
N VAL A 147 -4.31 13.63 3.79
CA VAL A 147 -5.40 12.66 3.74
C VAL A 147 -5.10 11.51 4.70
N LEU A 148 -6.00 11.25 5.65
CA LEU A 148 -5.90 10.11 6.56
C LEU A 148 -6.70 8.92 6.02
N LEU A 149 -6.05 7.77 5.90
CA LEU A 149 -6.57 6.58 5.24
C LEU A 149 -6.21 5.32 6.03
N ASP A 150 -7.02 4.28 5.90
CA ASP A 150 -6.59 2.91 6.15
C ASP A 150 -5.96 2.29 4.88
N PRO A 151 -5.20 1.18 5.01
CA PRO A 151 -4.55 0.55 3.85
C PRO A 151 -5.51 0.12 2.73
N ARG A 152 -6.76 -0.25 3.05
CA ARG A 152 -7.75 -0.67 2.06
C ARG A 152 -8.29 0.53 1.28
N GLN A 153 -8.54 1.65 1.96
CA GLN A 153 -8.92 2.92 1.33
C GLN A 153 -7.81 3.48 0.44
N ALA A 154 -6.55 3.26 0.79
CA ALA A 154 -5.41 3.71 0.00
C ALA A 154 -5.19 2.88 -1.29
N LYS A 155 -5.81 1.70 -1.39
CA LYS A 155 -5.63 0.80 -2.55
C LYS A 155 -6.11 1.45 -3.84
N GLY A 156 -5.25 1.45 -4.86
CA GLY A 156 -5.54 2.07 -6.15
C GLY A 156 -5.38 3.60 -6.18
N LEU A 157 -5.01 4.22 -5.06
CA LEU A 157 -4.64 5.63 -4.97
C LEU A 157 -3.12 5.78 -5.01
N GLU A 158 -2.65 6.99 -5.32
CA GLU A 158 -1.23 7.35 -5.32
C GLU A 158 -1.08 8.76 -4.75
N PHE A 159 0.01 8.98 -4.02
CA PHE A 159 0.31 10.24 -3.33
C PHE A 159 1.76 10.62 -3.55
N ASP A 160 2.06 11.92 -3.52
CA ASP A 160 3.43 12.41 -3.61
C ASP A 160 4.23 11.89 -2.42
N HIS A 161 3.72 12.15 -1.22
CA HIS A 161 4.32 11.64 0.01
C HIS A 161 3.37 10.70 0.75
N VAL A 162 3.93 9.71 1.44
CA VAL A 162 3.18 8.82 2.33
C VAL A 162 3.87 8.73 3.68
N LEU A 163 3.06 8.81 4.74
CA LEU A 163 3.44 8.49 6.10
C LEU A 163 2.71 7.21 6.52
N VAL A 164 3.44 6.13 6.75
CA VAL A 164 2.88 4.86 7.24
C VAL A 164 2.98 4.83 8.77
N VAL A 165 1.87 4.60 9.44
CA VAL A 165 1.78 4.59 10.91
C VAL A 165 1.47 3.18 11.42
N GLU A 166 2.16 2.75 12.47
CA GLU A 166 2.03 1.40 13.09
C GLU A 166 2.08 0.24 12.07
N PRO A 167 3.17 0.10 11.28
CA PRO A 167 3.27 -0.93 10.25
C PRO A 167 3.19 -2.36 10.80
N ALA A 168 3.50 -2.57 12.08
CA ALA A 168 3.40 -3.88 12.76
C ALA A 168 1.95 -4.43 12.80
N ARG A 169 0.95 -3.55 12.68
CA ARG A 169 -0.47 -3.93 12.71
C ARG A 169 -1.02 -4.39 11.36
N TYR A 170 -0.22 -4.33 10.30
CA TYR A 170 -0.65 -4.69 8.95
C TYR A 170 -0.29 -6.12 8.58
N GLY A 171 -1.15 -6.74 7.79
CA GLY A 171 -0.76 -7.91 7.01
C GLY A 171 0.25 -7.52 5.92
N THR A 172 1.06 -8.48 5.47
CA THR A 172 2.09 -8.27 4.44
C THR A 172 1.58 -7.56 3.18
N SER A 173 0.39 -7.95 2.69
CA SER A 173 -0.23 -7.31 1.50
C SER A 173 -0.60 -5.85 1.77
N ASP A 174 -1.22 -5.56 2.91
CA ASP A 174 -1.66 -4.19 3.23
C ASP A 174 -0.46 -3.27 3.50
N LEU A 175 0.59 -3.78 4.14
CA LEU A 175 1.85 -3.05 4.30
C LEU A 175 2.51 -2.78 2.96
N TYR A 176 2.59 -3.78 2.07
CA TYR A 176 3.11 -3.59 0.71
C TYR A 176 2.31 -2.54 -0.08
N VAL A 177 0.97 -2.58 0.02
CA VAL A 177 0.10 -1.57 -0.59
C VAL A 177 0.42 -0.19 -0.02
N ALA A 178 0.44 -0.03 1.30
CA ALA A 178 0.69 1.23 1.99
C ALA A 178 2.03 1.87 1.58
N LEU A 179 3.12 1.09 1.60
CA LEU A 179 4.46 1.56 1.23
C LEU A 179 4.52 2.01 -0.25
N THR A 180 3.84 1.29 -1.15
CA THR A 180 3.90 1.56 -2.60
C THR A 180 2.95 2.66 -3.08
N ARG A 181 2.16 3.31 -2.20
CA ARG A 181 1.33 4.46 -2.61
C ARG A 181 2.14 5.74 -2.78
N ALA A 182 3.36 5.78 -2.24
CA ALA A 182 4.25 6.93 -2.37
C ALA A 182 4.88 6.98 -3.76
N THR A 183 4.89 8.16 -4.36
CA THR A 183 5.60 8.41 -5.60
C THR A 183 6.90 9.20 -5.36
N GLN A 184 7.02 10.00 -4.29
CA GLN A 184 8.24 10.80 -4.05
C GLN A 184 8.97 10.41 -2.76
N ARG A 185 8.28 10.52 -1.61
CA ARG A 185 8.90 10.30 -0.28
C ARG A 185 8.03 9.41 0.58
N LEU A 186 8.68 8.63 1.43
CA LEU A 186 8.04 7.71 2.37
C LEU A 186 8.62 7.91 3.76
N GLY A 187 7.75 8.08 4.74
CA GLY A 187 8.08 8.06 6.17
C GLY A 187 7.34 6.94 6.88
N ILE A 188 7.94 6.41 7.94
CA ILE A 188 7.32 5.41 8.82
C ILE A 188 7.39 5.90 10.25
N VAL A 189 6.27 5.87 10.96
CA VAL A 189 6.19 6.16 12.41
C VAL A 189 5.61 4.95 13.12
N HIS A 190 6.24 4.56 14.23
CA HIS A 190 5.81 3.40 15.00
C HIS A 190 6.05 3.62 16.50
N ARG A 191 5.18 3.07 17.36
CA ARG A 191 5.45 2.79 18.78
C ARG A 191 5.64 1.29 19.02
N GLU A 192 5.02 0.44 18.19
CA GLU A 192 5.19 -1.01 18.28
C GLU A 192 6.49 -1.46 17.61
N GLU A 193 6.96 -2.66 17.95
CA GLU A 193 8.19 -3.21 17.37
C GLU A 193 8.02 -3.40 15.86
N LEU A 194 8.93 -2.82 15.08
CA LEU A 194 8.86 -2.89 13.62
C LEU A 194 8.90 -4.34 13.11
N PRO A 195 8.15 -4.65 12.04
CA PRO A 195 8.38 -5.86 11.25
C PRO A 195 9.86 -6.00 10.89
N PRO A 196 10.45 -7.20 10.98
CA PRO A 196 11.87 -7.41 10.69
C PRO A 196 12.33 -6.85 9.34
N ALA A 197 11.48 -6.91 8.31
CA ALA A 197 11.77 -6.34 6.99
C ALA A 197 11.91 -4.80 6.93
N LEU A 198 11.47 -4.09 7.98
CA LEU A 198 11.53 -2.62 8.10
C LEU A 198 12.58 -2.14 9.10
N ARG A 199 13.37 -3.04 9.71
CA ARG A 199 14.48 -2.70 10.60
C ARG A 199 15.75 -2.37 9.85
#